data_AF-A0A3B0QPE0-F1
#
_entry.id   AF-A0A3B0QPE0-F1
#
_cell.length_a   1.000
_cell.length_b   1.000
_cell.length_c   1.000
_cell.angle_alpha   90.00
_cell.angle_beta   90.00
_cell.angle_gamma   90.00
#
_symmetry.space_group_name_H-M   'P 1'
#
loop_
_entity.id
_entity.type
_entity.pdbx_description
1 polymer ?
#
loop_
_entity_poly.entity_id
_entity_poly.type
_entity_poly.pdbx_seq_one_letter_code
_entity_poly.pdbx_strand_id
1 'polypeptide(L)'
;MVSALIIGILSSIVIIREITTPLKKVVEVFEKISAGDLSAKDLDVNGTDELGVLTLSLNKMKDKLNRILSQINGLSEHIASASTELSATSSQIVAGADMQANQTNQVATAMEEMSATVIEVAKNSQGASEASD
;
A
#
# COMPACT_ATOMS: atom_id res chain seq x y z
N MET A 1 51.84 -22.71 -39.99
CA MET A 1 50.66 -21.87 -40.33
C MET A 1 49.34 -22.60 -40.10
N VAL A 2 49.15 -23.80 -40.68
CA VAL A 2 47.91 -24.59 -40.49
C VAL A 2 47.61 -24.89 -39.01
N SER A 3 48.61 -25.29 -38.22
CA SER A 3 48.41 -25.57 -36.79
C SER A 3 47.99 -24.35 -35.97
N ALA A 4 48.52 -23.16 -36.32
CA ALA A 4 48.13 -21.91 -35.66
C ALA A 4 46.68 -21.52 -35.99
N LEU A 5 46.24 -21.75 -37.25
CA LEU A 5 44.84 -21.57 -37.66
C LEU A 5 43.90 -22.51 -36.90
N ILE A 6 44.27 -23.79 -36.78
CA ILE A 6 43.48 -24.79 -36.04
C ILE A 6 43.34 -24.39 -34.57
N ILE A 7 44.42 -23.98 -33.92
CA ILE A 7 44.40 -23.53 -32.52
C ILE A 7 43.53 -22.27 -32.38
N GLY A 8 43.67 -21.29 -33.28
CA GLY A 8 42.84 -20.08 -33.24
C GLY A 8 41.35 -20.37 -33.36
N ILE A 9 40.96 -21.30 -34.23
CA ILE A 9 39.56 -21.72 -34.39
C ILE A 9 39.07 -22.45 -33.13
N LEU A 10 39.85 -23.38 -32.60
CA LEU A 10 39.50 -24.11 -31.38
C LEU A 10 39.33 -23.17 -30.18
N SER A 11 40.29 -22.28 -29.95
CA SER A 11 40.20 -21.29 -28.87
C SER A 11 38.99 -20.37 -29.03
N SER A 12 38.67 -19.95 -30.25
CA SER A 12 37.47 -19.13 -30.51
C SER A 12 36.19 -19.87 -30.16
N ILE A 13 36.07 -21.15 -30.52
CA ILE A 13 34.91 -21.99 -30.19
C ILE A 13 34.76 -22.15 -28.68
N VAL A 14 35.86 -22.37 -27.96
CA VAL A 14 35.87 -22.49 -26.49
C VAL A 14 35.39 -21.20 -25.83
N ILE A 15 35.95 -20.04 -26.21
CA ILE A 15 35.56 -18.73 -25.66
C ILE A 15 34.07 -18.45 -25.90
N ILE A 16 33.56 -18.71 -27.10
CA ILE A 16 32.14 -18.50 -27.43
C ILE A 16 31.23 -19.38 -26.56
N ARG A 17 31.64 -20.62 -26.32
CA ARG A 17 30.85 -21.57 -25.52
C ARG A 17 30.90 -21.28 -24.03
N GLU A 18 32.07 -20.93 -23.50
CA GLU A 18 32.26 -20.76 -22.05
C GLU A 18 31.92 -19.36 -21.55
N ILE A 19 32.11 -18.32 -22.37
CA ILE A 19 31.93 -16.93 -21.92
C ILE A 19 30.71 -16.30 -22.61
N THR A 20 30.70 -16.28 -23.95
CA THR A 20 29.69 -15.53 -24.70
C THR A 20 28.29 -16.12 -24.53
N THR A 21 28.17 -17.45 -24.47
CA THR A 21 26.87 -18.11 -24.36
C THR A 21 26.22 -17.90 -22.98
N PRO A 22 26.90 -18.10 -21.84
CA PRO A 22 26.33 -17.78 -20.53
C PRO A 22 26.03 -16.28 -20.36
N LEU A 23 26.89 -15.39 -20.84
CA LEU A 23 26.68 -13.96 -20.72
C LEU A 23 25.41 -13.48 -21.45
N LYS A 24 25.13 -14.03 -22.64
CA LYS A 24 23.87 -13.74 -23.36
C LYS A 24 22.63 -14.14 -22.56
N LYS A 25 22.67 -15.27 -21.84
CA LYS A 25 21.55 -15.70 -20.98
C LYS A 25 21.34 -14.75 -19.81
N VAL A 26 22.42 -14.27 -19.19
CA VAL A 26 22.37 -13.26 -18.12
C VAL A 26 21.71 -11.98 -18.63
N VAL A 27 22.12 -11.49 -19.80
CA VAL A 27 21.53 -10.30 -20.42
C VAL A 27 20.04 -10.51 -20.73
N GLU A 28 19.66 -11.65 -21.29
CA GLU A 28 18.24 -11.94 -21.60
C GLU A 28 17.35 -11.93 -20.34
N VAL A 29 17.82 -12.52 -19.25
CA VAL A 29 17.07 -12.49 -17.98
C VAL A 29 17.05 -11.09 -17.39
N PHE A 30 18.15 -10.34 -17.47
CA PHE A 30 18.18 -8.96 -17.01
C PHE A 30 17.21 -8.08 -17.80
N GLU A 31 17.11 -8.25 -19.12
CA GLU A 31 16.13 -7.55 -19.96
C GLU A 31 14.69 -7.85 -19.51
N LYS A 32 14.37 -9.13 -19.22
CA LYS A 32 13.05 -9.51 -18.67
C LYS A 32 12.76 -8.84 -17.33
N ILE A 33 13.73 -8.86 -16.40
CA ILE A 33 13.60 -8.20 -15.09
C ILE A 33 13.39 -6.69 -15.28
N SER A 34 14.13 -6.05 -16.20
CA SER A 34 13.99 -4.62 -16.49
C SER A 34 12.64 -4.27 -17.12
N ALA A 35 12.01 -5.20 -17.84
CA ALA A 35 10.66 -5.08 -18.36
C ALA A 35 9.58 -5.40 -17.30
N GLY A 36 9.98 -5.71 -16.07
CA GLY A 36 9.07 -6.06 -14.96
C GLY A 36 8.65 -7.54 -14.93
N ASP A 37 9.18 -8.38 -15.81
CA ASP A 37 8.94 -9.82 -15.78
C ASP A 37 9.95 -10.51 -14.85
N LEU A 38 9.51 -10.75 -13.62
CA LEU A 38 10.25 -11.48 -12.60
C LEU A 38 9.82 -12.96 -12.51
N SER A 39 9.00 -13.45 -13.45
CA SER A 39 8.51 -14.84 -13.50
C SER A 39 9.53 -15.80 -14.12
N ALA A 40 10.58 -15.27 -14.75
CA ALA A 40 11.67 -16.05 -15.32
C ALA A 40 12.31 -16.98 -14.27
N LYS A 41 12.58 -18.22 -14.68
CA LYS A 41 13.33 -19.18 -13.86
C LYS A 41 14.72 -18.64 -13.53
N ASP A 42 15.25 -19.05 -12.39
CA ASP A 42 16.64 -18.76 -12.01
C ASP A 42 17.60 -19.28 -13.08
N LEU A 43 18.67 -18.51 -13.28
CA LEU A 43 19.79 -18.97 -14.10
C LEU A 43 20.61 -19.99 -13.32
N ASP A 44 21.01 -21.06 -14.00
CA ASP A 44 21.95 -22.04 -13.46
C ASP A 44 23.31 -21.37 -13.19
N VAL A 45 23.77 -21.41 -11.94
CA VAL A 45 25.07 -20.89 -11.55
C VAL A 45 26.14 -21.93 -11.91
N ASN A 46 26.74 -21.75 -13.09
CA ASN A 46 27.84 -22.57 -13.56
C ASN A 46 29.17 -21.85 -13.32
N GLY A 47 30.16 -22.57 -12.79
CA GLY A 47 31.49 -22.02 -12.51
C GLY A 47 31.60 -21.27 -11.19
N THR A 48 32.83 -21.12 -10.72
CA THR A 48 33.19 -20.38 -9.49
C THR A 48 33.91 -19.07 -9.79
N ASP A 49 33.82 -18.62 -11.04
CA ASP A 49 34.45 -17.41 -11.56
C ASP A 49 33.50 -16.20 -11.45
N GLU A 50 33.91 -15.09 -12.05
CA GLU A 50 33.16 -13.84 -12.07
C GLU A 50 31.78 -14.00 -12.73
N LEU A 51 31.62 -14.90 -13.71
CA LEU A 51 30.32 -15.16 -14.34
C LEU A 51 29.38 -15.94 -13.42
N GLY A 52 29.91 -16.90 -12.66
CA GLY A 52 29.15 -17.58 -11.61
C GLY A 52 28.65 -16.60 -10.55
N VAL A 53 29.52 -15.70 -10.07
CA VAL A 53 29.17 -14.67 -9.09
C VAL A 53 28.16 -13.67 -9.63
N LEU A 54 28.30 -13.25 -10.90
CA LEU A 54 27.35 -12.37 -11.58
C LEU A 54 25.96 -13.01 -11.66
N THR A 55 25.90 -14.28 -12.07
CA THR A 55 24.65 -15.04 -12.19
C THR A 55 23.95 -15.17 -10.84
N LEU A 56 24.70 -15.52 -9.79
CA LEU A 56 24.18 -15.60 -8.42
C LEU A 56 23.64 -14.25 -7.94
N SER A 57 24.35 -13.16 -8.23
CA SER A 57 23.95 -11.81 -7.83
C SER A 57 22.68 -11.36 -8.54
N LEU A 58 22.53 -11.71 -9.83
CA LEU A 58 21.33 -11.43 -10.61
C LEU A 58 20.12 -12.18 -10.05
N ASN A 59 20.25 -13.47 -9.73
CA ASN A 59 19.17 -14.25 -9.11
C ASN A 59 18.73 -13.63 -7.78
N LYS A 60 19.70 -13.25 -6.92
CA LYS A 60 19.39 -12.56 -5.64
C LYS A 60 18.67 -11.23 -5.82
N MET A 61 19.06 -10.44 -6.83
CA MET A 61 18.40 -9.18 -7.15
C MET A 61 16.96 -9.41 -7.58
N LYS A 62 16.73 -10.38 -8.48
CA LYS A 62 15.39 -10.78 -8.92
C LYS A 62 14.50 -11.17 -7.75
N ASP A 63 14.99 -12.03 -6.86
CA ASP A 63 14.24 -12.49 -5.69
C ASP A 63 13.89 -11.34 -4.74
N LYS A 64 14.83 -10.41 -4.53
CA LYS A 64 14.59 -9.23 -3.70
C LYS A 64 13.51 -8.33 -4.31
N LEU A 65 13.53 -8.11 -5.63
CA LEU A 65 12.50 -7.35 -6.33
C LEU A 65 11.13 -8.03 -6.23
N ASN A 66 11.06 -9.36 -6.45
CA ASN A 66 9.83 -10.14 -6.29
C ASN A 66 9.24 -10.00 -4.87
N ARG A 67 10.09 -10.10 -3.84
CA ARG A 67 9.66 -9.91 -2.44
C ARG A 67 9.12 -8.52 -2.19
N ILE A 68 9.80 -7.48 -2.68
CA ILE A 68 9.34 -6.09 -2.53
C ILE A 68 7.97 -5.90 -3.20
N LEU A 69 7.78 -6.40 -4.42
CA LEU A 69 6.49 -6.30 -5.11
C LEU A 69 5.38 -7.08 -4.39
N SER A 70 5.68 -8.27 -3.88
CA SER A 70 4.72 -9.03 -3.07
C SER A 70 4.32 -8.27 -1.80
N GLN A 71 5.28 -7.59 -1.14
CA GLN A 71 5.00 -6.76 0.03
C GLN A 71 4.15 -5.53 -0.33
N ILE A 72 4.45 -4.88 -1.45
CA ILE A 72 3.66 -3.73 -1.95
C ILE A 72 2.22 -4.17 -2.24
N ASN A 73 2.02 -5.29 -2.93
CA ASN A 73 0.68 -5.81 -3.21
C ASN A 73 -0.11 -6.10 -1.92
N GLY A 74 0.52 -6.76 -0.94
CA GLY A 74 -0.12 -7.00 0.36
C GLY A 74 -0.45 -5.70 1.10
N LEU A 75 0.45 -4.70 1.07
CA LEU A 75 0.19 -3.40 1.66
C LEU A 75 -0.96 -2.65 0.96
N SER A 76 -1.05 -2.72 -0.37
CA SER A 76 -2.16 -2.14 -1.13
C SER A 76 -3.50 -2.76 -0.75
N GLU A 77 -3.55 -4.09 -0.55
CA GLU A 77 -4.76 -4.78 -0.07
C GLU A 77 -5.15 -4.35 1.35
N HIS A 78 -4.16 -4.20 2.25
CA HIS A 78 -4.38 -3.65 3.59
C HIS A 78 -4.92 -2.22 3.55
N ILE A 79 -4.36 -1.35 2.70
CA ILE A 79 -4.82 0.04 2.55
C ILE A 79 -6.25 0.09 1.99
N ALA A 80 -6.59 -0.76 1.02
CA ALA A 80 -7.94 -0.83 0.47
C ALA A 80 -8.96 -1.25 1.54
N SER A 81 -8.60 -2.24 2.36
CA SER A 81 -9.43 -2.69 3.49
C SER A 81 -9.61 -1.59 4.53
N ALA A 82 -8.53 -0.94 4.95
CA ALA A 82 -8.57 0.16 5.91
C ALA A 82 -9.39 1.36 5.41
N SER A 83 -9.30 1.67 4.10
CA SER A 83 -10.10 2.73 3.49
C SER A 83 -11.60 2.41 3.51
N THR A 84 -11.96 1.13 3.33
CA THR A 84 -13.35 0.66 3.41
C THR A 84 -13.88 0.78 4.84
N GLU A 85 -13.10 0.37 5.83
CA GLU A 85 -13.45 0.51 7.25
C GLU A 85 -13.58 1.98 7.67
N LEU A 86 -12.69 2.85 7.20
CA LEU A 86 -12.76 4.28 7.44
C LEU A 86 -14.02 4.90 6.83
N SER A 87 -14.40 4.49 5.61
CA SER A 87 -15.64 4.96 4.96
C SER A 87 -16.90 4.52 5.73
N ALA A 88 -16.92 3.29 6.24
CA ALA A 88 -18.00 2.80 7.09
C ALA A 88 -18.09 3.60 8.40
N THR A 89 -16.95 3.82 9.06
CA THR A 89 -16.85 4.61 10.30
C THR A 89 -17.29 6.05 10.07
N SER A 90 -16.87 6.67 8.97
CA SER A 90 -17.28 8.03 8.59
C SER A 90 -18.78 8.13 8.37
N SER A 91 -19.41 7.12 7.74
CA SER A 91 -20.87 7.07 7.57
C SER A 91 -21.59 6.97 8.91
N GLN A 92 -21.06 6.20 9.86
CA GLN A 92 -21.61 6.11 11.22
C GLN A 92 -21.47 7.44 11.98
N ILE A 93 -20.35 8.14 11.82
CA ILE A 93 -20.14 9.47 12.43
C ILE A 93 -21.17 10.46 11.89
N VAL A 94 -21.41 10.49 10.58
CA VAL A 94 -22.42 11.38 9.97
C VAL A 94 -23.80 11.10 10.55
N ALA A 95 -24.22 9.83 10.60
CA ALA A 95 -25.49 9.45 11.20
C ALA A 95 -25.59 9.84 12.70
N GLY A 96 -24.49 9.70 13.44
CA GLY A 96 -24.40 10.14 14.85
C GLY A 96 -24.52 11.66 14.99
N ALA A 97 -23.87 12.41 14.11
CA ALA A 97 -23.94 13.87 14.09
C ALA A 97 -25.37 14.36 13.79
N ASP A 98 -26.09 13.72 12.86
CA ASP A 98 -27.49 14.04 12.57
C ASP A 98 -28.39 13.79 13.80
N MET A 99 -28.18 12.67 14.51
CA MET A 99 -28.90 12.39 15.75
C MET A 99 -28.60 13.44 16.84
N GLN A 100 -27.32 13.80 17.00
CA GLN A 100 -26.90 14.81 17.97
C GLN A 100 -27.50 16.19 17.66
N ALA A 101 -27.58 16.57 16.39
CA ALA A 101 -28.21 17.81 15.95
C ALA A 101 -29.71 17.83 16.30
N ASN A 102 -30.43 16.74 16.03
CA ASN A 102 -31.83 16.60 16.40
C ASN A 102 -32.05 16.70 17.92
N GLN A 103 -31.21 16.03 18.71
CA GLN A 103 -31.30 16.09 20.17
C GLN A 103 -31.00 17.50 20.70
N THR A 104 -30.06 18.21 20.07
CA THR A 104 -29.76 19.61 20.43
C THR A 104 -30.95 20.52 20.15
N ASN A 105 -31.65 20.33 19.02
CA ASN A 105 -32.88 21.07 18.71
C ASN A 105 -33.98 20.81 19.75
N GLN A 106 -34.17 19.56 20.16
CA GLN A 106 -35.14 19.22 21.22
C GLN A 106 -34.80 19.87 22.56
N VAL A 107 -33.52 19.89 22.93
CA VAL A 107 -33.07 20.58 24.15
C VAL A 107 -33.32 22.09 24.05
N ALA A 108 -33.06 22.71 22.89
CA ALA A 108 -33.34 24.12 22.68
C ALA A 108 -34.83 24.44 22.85
N THR A 109 -35.72 23.63 22.26
CA THR A 109 -37.18 23.76 22.45
C THR A 109 -37.58 23.60 23.92
N ALA A 110 -37.03 22.60 24.63
CA ALA A 110 -37.30 22.43 26.06
C ALA A 110 -36.82 23.63 26.90
N MET A 111 -35.71 24.26 26.52
CA MET A 111 -35.22 25.48 27.17
C MET A 111 -36.13 26.69 26.88
N GLU A 112 -36.71 26.79 25.69
CA GLU A 112 -37.72 27.82 25.37
C GLU A 112 -38.99 27.64 26.23
N GLU A 113 -39.51 26.41 26.33
CA GLU A 113 -40.66 26.09 27.20
C GLU A 113 -40.36 26.34 28.68
N MET A 114 -39.16 25.97 29.14
CA MET A 114 -38.71 26.25 30.51
C MET A 114 -38.63 27.75 30.78
N SER A 115 -38.11 28.54 29.83
CA SER A 115 -38.06 30.00 29.95
C SER A 115 -39.46 30.61 30.06
N ALA A 116 -40.40 30.16 29.22
CA ALA A 116 -41.79 30.59 29.29
C ALA A 116 -42.43 30.26 30.65
N THR A 117 -42.18 29.05 31.16
CA THR A 117 -42.66 28.61 32.48
C THR A 117 -42.09 29.47 33.61
N VAL A 118 -40.79 29.82 33.55
CA VAL A 118 -40.16 30.72 34.53
C VAL A 118 -40.81 32.11 34.52
N ILE A 119 -41.12 32.66 33.35
CA ILE A 119 -41.83 33.93 33.21
C ILE A 119 -43.24 33.84 33.80
N GLU A 120 -43.96 32.76 33.52
CA GLU A 120 -45.30 32.52 34.07
C GLU A 120 -45.29 32.43 35.60
N VAL A 121 -44.36 31.67 36.17
CA VAL A 121 -44.18 31.55 37.63
C VAL A 121 -43.84 32.90 38.25
N ALA A 122 -42.95 33.68 37.64
CA ALA A 122 -42.60 35.02 38.13
C ALA A 122 -43.82 35.96 38.12
N LYS A 123 -44.59 35.97 37.03
CA LYS A 123 -45.83 36.76 36.92
C LYS A 123 -46.87 36.33 37.96
N ASN A 124 -47.06 35.03 38.16
CA ASN A 124 -48.02 34.52 39.14
C ASN A 124 -47.61 34.87 40.58
N SER A 125 -46.30 34.79 40.89
CA SER A 125 -45.76 35.18 42.19
C SER A 125 -45.93 36.68 42.47
N GLN A 126 -45.70 37.54 41.45
CA GLN A 126 -45.93 38.97 41.54
C GLN A 126 -47.41 39.29 41.84
N GLY A 127 -48.33 38.69 41.08
CA GLY A 127 -49.77 38.89 41.29
C GLY A 127 -50.25 38.39 42.66
N ALA A 128 -49.71 37.28 43.16
CA ALA A 128 -50.02 36.79 44.50
C ALA A 128 -49.50 37.71 45.60
N SER A 129 -48.32 38.32 45.41
CA SER A 129 -47.78 39.33 46.33
C SER A 129 -48.67 40.56 46.38
N GLU A 130 -49.09 41.09 45.24
CA GLU A 130 -49.98 42.27 45.14
C GLU A 130 -51.36 42.03 45.77
N ALA A 131 -51.87 40.80 45.73
CA ALA A 131 -53.15 40.45 46.36
C ALA A 131 -53.04 40.20 47.89
N SER A 132 -51.81 40.10 48.42
CA SER A 132 -51.54 39.83 49.84
C SER A 132 -51.28 41.09 50.67
N ASP A 133 -51.10 42.25 50.02
CA ASP A 133 -51.01 43.59 50.62
C ASP A 133 -52.37 44.30 50.63
#